data_AF-A0A2K8SKA3-F1
#
_entry.id   AF-A0A2K8SKA3-F1
#
_cell.length_a   1.000
_cell.length_b   1.000
_cell.length_c   1.000
_cell.angle_alpha   90.00
_cell.angle_beta   90.00
_cell.angle_gamma   90.00
#
_symmetry.space_group_name_H-M   'P 1'
#
loop_
_entity.id
_entity.type
_entity.pdbx_description
1 polymer ?
#
loop_
_entity_poly.entity_id
_entity_poly.type
_entity_poly.pdbx_seq_one_letter_code
_entity_poly.pdbx_strand_id
1 'polypeptide(L)' 'MLLGVAFKYGKDSHEYQMAGGVRKSDRIRKSTATRLRTTPEKPASENVKTAS' A
#
# COMPACT_ATOMS: atom_id res chain seq x y z
N MET A 1 -5.04 19.43 15.37
CA MET A 1 -5.55 18.23 16.06
C MET A 1 -4.69 16.98 15.83
N LEU A 2 -4.39 16.62 14.56
CA LEU A 2 -3.60 15.41 14.21
C LEU A 2 -2.20 15.29 14.82
N LEU A 3 -1.46 16.39 14.98
CA LEU A 3 -0.10 16.35 15.57
C LEU A 3 -0.11 15.89 17.03
N GLY A 4 -1.06 16.38 17.84
CA GLY A 4 -1.19 16.00 19.24
C GLY A 4 -1.62 14.54 19.40
N VAL A 5 -2.55 14.08 18.55
CA VAL A 5 -3.00 12.68 18.54
C VAL A 5 -1.89 11.75 18.06
N ALA A 6 -1.12 12.13 17.04
CA ALA A 6 0.06 11.40 16.59
C ALA A 6 1.15 11.34 17.66
N PHE A 7 1.34 12.41 18.42
CA PHE A 7 2.33 12.46 19.50
C PHE A 7 1.92 11.56 20.67
N LYS A 8 0.63 11.54 21.03
CA LYS A 8 0.12 10.77 22.17
C LYS A 8 -0.09 9.28 21.87
N TYR A 9 -0.67 8.96 20.71
CA TYR A 9 -1.08 7.59 20.35
C TYR A 9 -0.25 6.99 19.21
N GLY A 10 0.52 7.80 18.48
CA GLY A 10 1.29 7.37 17.32
C GLY A 10 0.51 7.51 16.00
N LYS A 11 1.24 7.59 14.88
CA LYS A 11 0.68 7.76 13.51
C LYS A 11 0.02 6.50 12.93
N ASP A 12 0.07 5.38 13.64
CA ASP A 12 -0.57 4.11 13.23
C ASP A 12 -1.74 3.71 14.14
N SER A 13 -2.07 4.57 15.10
CA SER A 13 -3.16 4.35 16.05
C SER A 13 -4.54 4.57 15.43
N HIS A 14 -5.55 4.02 16.07
CA HIS A 14 -6.94 4.19 15.64
C HIS A 14 -7.44 5.61 15.93
N GLU A 15 -6.94 6.23 17.00
CA GLU A 15 -7.19 7.62 17.38
C GLU A 15 -6.67 8.58 16.32
N TYR A 16 -5.48 8.32 15.78
CA TYR A 16 -4.93 9.09 14.67
C TYR A 16 -5.82 8.99 13.42
N GLN A 17 -6.43 7.82 13.19
CA GLN A 17 -7.39 7.62 12.10
C GLN A 17 -8.71 8.36 12.35
N MET A 18 -9.26 8.26 13.56
CA MET A 18 -10.49 8.95 13.98
C MET A 18 -10.36 10.48 13.92
N ALA A 19 -9.15 11.00 14.15
CA ALA A 19 -8.82 12.42 13.98
C ALA A 19 -8.67 12.86 12.50
N GLY A 20 -8.94 11.98 11.54
CA GLY A 20 -8.85 12.23 10.10
C GLY A 20 -7.48 11.92 9.48
N GLY A 21 -6.59 11.23 10.20
CA GLY A 21 -5.26 10.87 9.75
C GLY A 21 -5.24 9.55 8.97
N VAL A 22 -4.29 9.40 8.04
CA VAL A 22 -4.07 8.10 7.38
C VAL A 22 -2.99 7.32 8.13
N ARG A 23 -3.34 6.11 8.57
CA ARG A 23 -2.42 5.21 9.29
C ARG A 23 -1.17 4.95 8.46
N LYS A 24 -0.03 4.81 9.13
CA LYS A 24 1.26 4.56 8.45
C LYS A 24 1.21 3.26 7.64
N SER A 25 0.63 2.21 8.22
CA SER A 25 0.41 0.91 7.58
C SER A 25 -0.42 1.02 6.29
N ASP A 26 -1.54 1.75 6.33
CA ASP A 26 -2.39 1.98 5.15
C ASP A 26 -1.64 2.76 4.05
N ARG A 27 -0.82 3.73 4.45
CA ARG A 27 0.04 4.47 3.50
C ARG A 27 1.05 3.56 2.80
N ILE A 28 1.70 2.67 3.56
CA ILE A 28 2.65 1.70 3.02
C ILE A 28 1.92 0.74 2.07
N ARG A 29 0.76 0.19 2.46
CA ARG A 29 -0.06 -0.70 1.63
C ARG A 29 -0.49 -0.04 0.32
N LYS A 30 -0.94 1.22 0.37
CA LYS A 30 -1.30 1.98 -0.84
C LYS A 30 -0.07 2.18 -1.73
N SER A 31 1.06 2.53 -1.14
CA SER A 31 2.32 2.72 -1.86
C SER A 31 2.84 1.43 -2.51
N THR A 32 2.78 0.30 -1.81
CA THR A 32 3.16 -1.02 -2.37
C THR A 32 2.21 -1.46 -3.46
N ALA A 33 0.89 -1.30 -3.26
CA ALA A 33 -0.11 -1.61 -4.28
C ALA A 33 0.07 -0.76 -5.55
N THR A 34 0.37 0.53 -5.42
CA THR A 34 0.66 1.39 -6.58
C THR A 34 1.93 0.93 -7.31
N ARG A 35 3.01 0.56 -6.60
CA ARG A 35 4.22 0.03 -7.24
C ARG A 35 3.98 -1.28 -7.98
N LEU A 36 3.27 -2.23 -7.35
CA LEU A 36 2.92 -3.51 -7.98
C LEU A 36 2.00 -3.35 -9.19
N ARG A 37 1.16 -2.30 -9.21
CA ARG A 37 0.31 -1.98 -10.37
C ARG A 37 1.02 -1.20 -11.48
N THR A 38 2.17 -0.59 -11.18
CA THR A 38 2.95 0.22 -12.14
C THR A 38 4.18 -0.50 -12.66
N THR A 39 4.54 -1.65 -12.10
CA THR A 39 5.29 -2.66 -12.86
C THR A 39 4.38 -3.12 -14.01
N PRO A 40 4.72 -2.87 -15.28
CA PRO A 40 4.01 -3.53 -16.36
C PRO A 40 4.18 -5.03 -16.11
N GLU A 41 3.07 -5.73 -15.88
CA GLU A 41 3.07 -7.17 -16.11
C GLU A 41 3.62 -7.36 -17.52
N LYS A 42 4.85 -7.86 -17.62
CA LYS A 42 5.34 -8.44 -18.86
C LYS A 42 4.26 -9.46 -19.23
N PRO A 43 3.53 -9.28 -20.35
CA PRO A 43 2.43 -10.17 -20.67
C PRO A 43 3.02 -11.57 -20.73
N ALA A 44 2.38 -12.50 -20.01
CA ALA A 44 2.70 -13.90 -20.07
C ALA A 44 2.77 -14.31 -21.55
N SER A 45 3.98 -14.54 -22.06
CA SER A 45 4.14 -15.10 -23.40
C SER A 45 3.70 -16.56 -23.31
N GLU A 46 2.43 -16.77 -23.65
CA GLU A 46 1.98 -17.78 -24.59
C GLU A 46 3.15 -18.49 -25.30
N ASN A 47 3.39 -19.76 -24.98
CA ASN A 47 2.96 -20.86 -25.86
C ASN A 47 3.50 -22.20 -25.33
N VAL A 48 2.62 -22.99 -24.72
CA VAL A 48 2.86 -24.42 -24.47
C VAL A 48 2.53 -25.15 -25.77
N LYS A 49 3.57 -25.68 -26.43
CA LYS A 49 3.62 -26.82 -27.38
C LYS A 49 4.49 -26.48 -28.60
N THR A 50 5.64 -27.15 -28.69
CA THR A 50 6.11 -27.94 -29.85
C THR A 50 7.59 -28.25 -29.63
N ALA A 51 7.90 -29.52 -29.39
CA ALA A 51 9.22 -30.08 -29.67
C ALA A 51 9.00 -31.54 -30.11
N SER A 52 9.37 -31.77 -31.36
CA SER A 52 9.37 -33.02 -32.12
C SER A 52 10.37 -34.04 -31.62
#